data_AF-K8XR76-F1
#
_entry.id   AF-K8XR76-F1
#
_cell.length_a   1.000
_cell.length_b   1.000
_cell.length_c   1.000
_cell.angle_alpha   90.00
_cell.angle_beta   90.00
_cell.angle_gamma   90.00
#
_symmetry.space_group_name_H-M   'P 1'
#
loop_
_entity.id
_entity.type
_entity.pdbx_description
1 polymer ?
#
loop_
_entity_poly.entity_id
_entity_poly.type
_entity_poly.pdbx_seq_one_letter_code
_entity_poly.pdbx_strand_id
1 'polypeptide(L)'
;MSLRDPDHALLTQLAAELDFDPHAVEDVVASGERTKATGYATHTFLTVYATRLVDDPIQALDDAIEDLEAGLFDDHGHPHAVQRRTYRVRKELVELRRVVLPMREVIGTVMRHRAERGNTAELDSWYTDLYGHVIRAAEWTESLRDMVTTVFETNLSLQDARLNTVMKKLTGWAAIIAVPTAVTGWYGQNIPYPGFGHPGGVVSSAIVIAV
;
A
#
# COMPACT_ATOMS: atom_id res chain seq x y z
N MET A 1 -36.46 -1.13 14.99
CA MET A 1 -35.92 -2.15 15.91
C MET A 1 -34.52 -2.51 15.43
N SER A 2 -33.47 -2.12 16.17
CA SER A 2 -32.08 -2.46 15.80
C SER A 2 -31.80 -3.89 16.24
N LEU A 3 -31.62 -4.79 15.27
CA LEU A 3 -31.28 -6.19 15.53
C LEU A 3 -29.77 -6.31 15.42
N ARG A 4 -29.15 -6.82 16.49
CA ARG A 4 -27.71 -6.91 16.61
C ARG A 4 -27.33 -8.38 16.57
N ASP A 5 -26.52 -8.75 15.58
CA ASP A 5 -26.09 -10.13 15.34
C ASP A 5 -27.28 -11.13 15.25
N PRO A 6 -28.28 -10.87 14.39
CA PRO A 6 -29.45 -11.72 14.30
C PRO A 6 -29.08 -13.10 13.74
N ASP A 7 -29.54 -14.16 14.39
CA ASP A 7 -29.38 -15.51 13.86
C ASP A 7 -30.25 -15.72 12.60
N HIS A 8 -29.93 -16.76 11.83
CA HIS A 8 -30.63 -17.05 10.58
C HIS A 8 -32.14 -17.26 10.79
N ALA A 9 -32.54 -17.79 11.95
CA ALA A 9 -33.94 -18.03 12.27
C ALA A 9 -34.70 -16.70 12.49
N LEU A 10 -34.09 -15.76 13.21
CA LEU A 10 -34.63 -14.43 13.47
C LEU A 10 -34.76 -13.62 12.18
N LEU A 11 -33.75 -13.66 11.30
CA LEU A 11 -33.81 -13.01 9.99
C LEU A 11 -34.95 -13.58 9.11
N THR A 12 -35.14 -14.90 9.13
CA THR A 12 -36.23 -15.57 8.39
C THR A 12 -37.60 -15.19 8.96
N GLN A 13 -37.70 -15.10 10.29
CA GLN A 13 -38.94 -14.72 10.98
C GLN A 13 -39.34 -13.27 10.69
N LEU A 14 -38.38 -12.34 10.72
CA LEU A 14 -38.60 -10.94 10.36
C LEU A 14 -38.97 -10.77 8.89
N ALA A 15 -38.40 -11.56 7.99
CA ALA A 15 -38.77 -11.51 6.59
C ALA A 15 -40.21 -11.95 6.33
N ALA A 16 -40.67 -12.98 7.04
CA ALA A 16 -42.07 -13.39 7.00
C ALA A 16 -43.01 -12.34 7.63
N GLU A 17 -42.56 -11.68 8.70
CA GLU A 17 -43.36 -10.68 9.43
C GLU A 17 -43.44 -9.32 8.70
N LEU A 18 -42.41 -8.95 7.95
CA LEU A 18 -42.28 -7.68 7.22
C LEU A 18 -42.51 -7.82 5.70
N ASP A 19 -42.90 -9.01 5.23
CA ASP A 19 -43.12 -9.35 3.82
C ASP A 19 -41.90 -9.03 2.91
N PHE A 20 -40.71 -9.41 3.39
CA PHE A 20 -39.47 -9.23 2.62
C PHE A 20 -39.29 -10.32 1.56
N ASP A 21 -38.61 -9.94 0.47
CA ASP A 21 -38.19 -10.88 -0.56
C ASP A 21 -37.24 -11.95 0.05
N PRO A 22 -37.47 -13.25 -0.18
CA PRO A 22 -36.64 -14.33 0.36
C PRO A 22 -35.14 -14.18 0.04
N HIS A 23 -34.79 -13.65 -1.14
CA HIS A 23 -33.41 -13.43 -1.54
C HIS A 23 -32.76 -12.29 -0.75
N ALA A 24 -33.54 -11.36 -0.17
CA ALA A 24 -32.99 -10.31 0.67
C ALA A 24 -32.41 -10.85 1.98
N VAL A 25 -32.91 -11.99 2.48
CA VAL A 25 -32.43 -12.68 3.69
C VAL A 25 -31.21 -13.53 3.39
N GLU A 26 -31.25 -14.27 2.28
CA GLU A 26 -30.13 -15.13 1.84
C GLU A 26 -28.86 -14.31 1.64
N ASP A 27 -29.01 -13.13 1.04
CA ASP A 27 -27.92 -12.17 0.82
C ASP A 27 -27.38 -11.52 2.12
N VAL A 28 -28.09 -11.61 3.25
CA VAL A 28 -27.58 -11.10 4.54
C VAL A 28 -26.72 -12.15 5.24
N VAL A 29 -26.96 -13.42 4.93
CA VAL A 29 -26.33 -14.58 5.58
C VAL A 29 -25.09 -15.05 4.82
N ALA A 30 -25.02 -14.85 3.50
CA ALA A 30 -23.87 -15.28 2.71
C ALA A 30 -22.61 -14.43 3.02
N SER A 31 -21.49 -15.12 3.27
CA SER A 31 -20.20 -14.47 3.54
C SER A 31 -19.69 -13.78 2.27
N GLY A 32 -19.67 -12.44 2.27
CA GLY A 32 -19.11 -11.65 1.17
C GLY A 32 -20.14 -10.90 0.31
N GLU A 33 -21.39 -10.81 0.75
CA GLU A 33 -22.36 -9.92 0.12
C GLU A 33 -21.86 -8.47 0.09
N ARG A 34 -22.29 -7.70 -0.92
CA ARG A 34 -22.00 -6.27 -0.97
C ARG A 34 -23.02 -5.50 -0.13
N THR A 35 -22.57 -4.42 0.50
CA THR A 35 -23.46 -3.42 1.08
C THR A 35 -24.52 -3.04 0.04
N LYS A 36 -25.81 -3.14 0.40
CA LYS A 36 -26.93 -2.84 -0.51
C LYS A 36 -28.02 -2.04 0.20
N ALA A 37 -28.67 -1.18 -0.57
CA ALA A 37 -29.91 -0.52 -0.19
C ALA A 37 -30.98 -0.87 -1.22
N THR A 38 -32.05 -1.53 -0.78
CA THR A 38 -33.19 -1.86 -1.63
C THR A 38 -34.41 -1.09 -1.15
N GLY A 39 -34.98 -0.27 -2.03
CA GLY A 39 -36.20 0.49 -1.73
C GLY A 39 -37.46 -0.32 -2.05
N TYR A 40 -38.36 -0.45 -1.07
CA TYR A 40 -39.72 -0.97 -1.25
C TYR A 40 -40.74 0.17 -1.11
N ALA A 41 -42.01 -0.10 -1.42
CA ALA A 41 -43.08 0.91 -1.40
C ALA A 41 -43.29 1.53 0.00
N THR A 42 -43.05 0.75 1.07
CA THR A 42 -43.32 1.15 2.46
C THR A 42 -42.05 1.29 3.29
N HIS A 43 -40.97 0.58 2.94
CA HIS A 43 -39.75 0.51 3.76
C HIS A 43 -38.49 0.41 2.88
N THR A 44 -37.33 0.74 3.43
CA THR A 44 -36.03 0.56 2.75
C THR A 44 -35.24 -0.48 3.53
N PHE A 45 -34.79 -1.54 2.84
CA PHE A 45 -33.96 -2.57 3.41
C PHE A 45 -32.49 -2.20 3.23
N LEU A 46 -31.73 -2.27 4.33
CA LEU A 46 -30.32 -1.92 4.37
C LEU A 46 -29.50 -3.10 4.88
N THR A 47 -28.59 -3.58 4.04
CA THR A 47 -27.52 -4.48 4.49
C THR A 47 -26.26 -3.64 4.59
N VAL A 48 -25.84 -3.36 5.83
CA VAL A 48 -24.61 -2.59 6.09
C VAL A 48 -23.75 -3.36 7.07
N TYR A 49 -22.50 -3.56 6.71
CA TYR A 49 -21.50 -4.08 7.64
C TYR A 49 -21.08 -2.94 8.55
N ALA A 50 -21.72 -2.83 9.72
CA ALA A 50 -21.14 -2.05 10.80
C ALA A 50 -19.90 -2.82 11.30
N THR A 51 -18.74 -2.56 10.68
CA THR A 51 -17.47 -2.90 11.32
C THR A 51 -17.43 -2.09 12.60
N ARG A 52 -17.73 -2.76 13.72
CA ARG A 52 -17.38 -2.22 15.01
C ARG A 52 -15.86 -2.24 15.02
N LEU A 53 -15.24 -1.08 14.85
CA LEU A 53 -13.81 -0.87 15.10
C LEU A 53 -13.58 -1.09 16.60
N VAL A 54 -13.60 -2.34 17.04
CA VAL A 54 -13.25 -2.70 18.42
C VAL A 54 -11.74 -2.55 18.61
N ASP A 55 -10.99 -2.73 17.53
CA ASP A 55 -9.58 -2.41 17.35
C ASP A 55 -9.49 -1.59 16.07
N ASP A 56 -9.18 -0.29 16.13
CA ASP A 56 -9.21 0.60 14.97
C ASP A 56 -8.25 0.09 13.86
N PRO A 57 -8.74 -0.58 12.80
CA PRO A 57 -7.89 -1.17 11.78
C PRO A 57 -7.24 -0.09 10.91
N ILE A 58 -7.80 1.13 10.91
CA ILE A 58 -7.22 2.28 10.23
C ILE A 58 -6.01 2.74 11.04
N GLN A 59 -6.13 2.85 12.37
CA GLN A 59 -4.98 3.15 13.23
C GLN A 59 -3.89 2.07 13.12
N ALA A 60 -4.25 0.79 13.13
CA ALA A 60 -3.26 -0.28 13.00
C ALA A 60 -2.53 -0.24 11.65
N LEU A 61 -3.21 0.17 10.57
CA LEU A 61 -2.59 0.38 9.26
C LEU A 61 -1.71 1.62 9.24
N ASP A 62 -2.12 2.69 9.90
CA ASP A 62 -1.35 3.93 10.06
C ASP A 62 -0.03 3.66 10.79
N ASP A 63 -0.10 3.05 11.99
CA ASP A 63 1.06 2.65 12.77
C ASP A 63 1.98 1.71 11.94
N ALA A 64 1.41 0.81 11.15
CA ALA A 64 2.18 -0.09 10.29
C ALA A 64 2.88 0.64 9.12
N ILE A 65 2.35 1.77 8.66
CA ILE A 65 2.97 2.63 7.65
C ILE A 65 4.08 3.46 8.28
N GLU A 66 3.86 4.04 9.46
CA GLU A 66 4.91 4.76 10.20
C GLU A 66 6.12 3.85 10.47
N ASP A 67 5.86 2.61 10.88
CA ASP A 67 6.90 1.59 11.05
C ASP A 67 7.66 1.27 9.75
N LEU A 68 6.97 1.30 8.60
CA LEU A 68 7.60 1.11 7.30
C LEU A 68 8.50 2.29 6.95
N GLU A 69 8.05 3.52 7.18
CA GLU A 69 8.82 4.74 6.96
C GLU A 69 10.09 4.77 7.81
N ALA A 70 9.98 4.47 9.11
CA ALA A 70 11.12 4.36 10.00
C ALA A 70 12.14 3.32 9.49
N GLY A 71 11.65 2.20 8.96
CA GLY A 71 12.48 1.14 8.38
C GLY A 71 13.16 1.50 7.05
N LEU A 72 12.70 2.51 6.31
CA LEU A 72 13.32 2.93 5.04
C LEU A 72 14.70 3.56 5.25
N PHE A 73 14.87 4.29 6.35
CA PHE A 73 16.08 5.04 6.65
C PHE A 73 17.05 4.30 7.58
N ASP A 74 16.69 3.09 8.03
CA ASP A 74 17.60 2.24 8.78
C ASP A 74 18.65 1.61 7.84
N ASP A 75 19.88 2.13 7.91
CA ASP A 75 21.00 1.64 7.12
C ASP A 75 21.37 0.17 7.38
N HIS A 76 20.96 -0.38 8.53
CA HIS A 76 21.16 -1.78 8.93
C HIS A 76 19.98 -2.70 8.56
N GLY A 77 18.90 -2.15 8.01
CA GLY A 77 17.69 -2.89 7.68
C GLY A 77 17.88 -3.93 6.57
N HIS A 78 17.04 -4.97 6.58
CA HIS A 78 16.95 -5.97 5.51
C HIS A 78 15.97 -5.50 4.41
N PRO A 79 16.42 -5.16 3.18
CA PRO A 79 15.55 -4.59 2.14
C PRO A 79 14.35 -5.47 1.79
N HIS A 80 14.53 -6.79 1.83
CA HIS A 80 13.44 -7.75 1.57
C HIS A 80 12.36 -7.76 2.66
N ALA A 81 12.71 -7.47 3.92
CA ALA A 81 11.75 -7.43 5.01
C ALA A 81 10.81 -6.22 4.85
N VAL A 82 11.36 -5.05 4.49
CA VAL A 82 10.59 -3.84 4.18
C VAL A 82 9.66 -4.08 3.01
N GLN A 83 10.16 -4.60 1.89
CA GLN A 83 9.32 -4.92 0.71
C GLN A 83 8.15 -5.86 1.05
N ARG A 84 8.41 -6.93 1.81
CA ARG A 84 7.36 -7.89 2.22
C ARG A 84 6.32 -7.23 3.12
N ARG A 85 6.74 -6.36 4.05
CA ARG A 85 5.84 -5.64 4.94
C ARG A 85 5.00 -4.61 4.16
N THR A 86 5.59 -3.86 3.23
CA THR A 86 4.87 -2.94 2.33
C THR A 86 3.79 -3.66 1.52
N TYR A 87 4.11 -4.84 0.97
CA TYR A 87 3.13 -5.63 0.22
C TYR A 87 1.95 -6.10 1.08
N ARG A 88 2.21 -6.52 2.32
CA ARG A 88 1.17 -6.92 3.28
C ARG A 88 0.22 -5.76 3.60
N VAL A 89 0.76 -4.60 3.98
CA VAL A 89 -0.04 -3.40 4.29
C VAL A 89 -0.88 -2.99 3.08
N ARG A 90 -0.31 -3.04 1.87
CA ARG A 90 -1.06 -2.76 0.63
C ARG A 90 -2.24 -3.72 0.44
N LYS A 91 -2.06 -5.01 0.74
CA LYS A 91 -3.13 -6.01 0.63
C LYS A 91 -4.25 -5.73 1.64
N GLU A 92 -3.90 -5.48 2.89
CA GLU A 92 -4.85 -5.15 3.97
C GLU A 92 -5.63 -3.87 3.64
N LEU A 93 -4.98 -2.84 3.09
CA LEU A 93 -5.65 -1.62 2.60
C LEU A 93 -6.64 -1.89 1.47
N VAL A 94 -6.29 -2.77 0.52
CA VAL A 94 -7.21 -3.14 -0.57
C VAL A 94 -8.44 -3.86 -0.02
N GLU A 95 -8.27 -4.72 0.99
CA GLU A 95 -9.38 -5.41 1.66
C GLU A 95 -10.28 -4.41 2.39
N LEU A 96 -9.70 -3.48 3.17
CA LEU A 96 -10.44 -2.41 3.83
C LEU A 96 -11.21 -1.55 2.81
N ARG A 97 -10.54 -1.15 1.73
CA ARG A 97 -11.10 -0.33 0.65
C ARG A 97 -12.32 -0.99 -0.01
N ARG A 98 -12.29 -2.33 -0.18
CA ARG A 98 -13.41 -3.11 -0.75
C ARG A 98 -14.66 -3.09 0.13
N VAL A 99 -14.53 -2.80 1.42
CA VAL A 99 -15.65 -2.70 2.36
C VAL A 99 -16.09 -1.24 2.50
N VAL A 100 -15.15 -0.32 2.71
CA VAL A 100 -15.43 1.08 3.05
C VAL A 100 -16.07 1.88 1.90
N LEU A 101 -15.59 1.72 0.66
CA LEU A 101 -16.16 2.49 -0.46
C LEU A 101 -17.63 2.13 -0.75
N PRO A 102 -18.03 0.85 -0.86
CA PRO A 102 -19.43 0.50 -1.04
C PRO A 102 -20.31 1.01 0.10
N MET A 103 -19.82 0.96 1.35
CA MET A 103 -20.54 1.53 2.49
C MET A 103 -20.81 3.02 2.32
N ARG A 104 -19.84 3.79 1.84
CA ARG A 104 -20.00 5.24 1.58
C ARG A 104 -21.12 5.51 0.59
N GLU A 105 -21.17 4.75 -0.49
CA GLU A 105 -22.18 4.93 -1.54
C GLU A 105 -23.59 4.56 -1.05
N VAL A 106 -23.70 3.45 -0.33
CA VAL A 106 -24.98 2.99 0.24
C VAL A 106 -25.49 3.97 1.28
N ILE A 107 -24.68 4.36 2.25
CA ILE A 107 -25.09 5.29 3.30
C ILE A 107 -25.41 6.68 2.72
N GLY A 108 -24.65 7.14 1.72
CA GLY A 108 -24.99 8.36 0.98
C GLY A 108 -26.33 8.28 0.24
N THR A 109 -26.66 7.12 -0.32
CA THR A 109 -27.95 6.91 -1.00
C THR A 109 -29.12 6.89 -0.02
N VAL A 110 -28.92 6.31 1.17
CA VAL A 110 -29.92 6.31 2.25
C VAL A 110 -30.20 7.72 2.75
N MET A 111 -29.15 8.52 2.96
CA MET A 111 -29.31 9.89 3.43
C MET A 111 -30.12 10.73 2.45
N ARG A 112 -29.90 10.57 1.14
CA ARG A 112 -30.69 11.25 0.09
C ARG A 112 -32.17 10.82 0.10
N HIS A 113 -32.46 9.52 0.09
CA HIS A 113 -33.84 9.03 0.08
C HIS A 113 -34.61 9.41 1.36
N ARG A 114 -33.92 9.48 2.50
CA ARG A 114 -34.50 9.92 3.77
C ARG A 114 -34.91 11.39 3.71
N ALA A 115 -34.05 12.25 3.16
CA ALA A 115 -34.36 13.67 2.97
C ALA A 115 -35.62 13.88 2.11
N GLU A 116 -35.87 13.00 1.13
CA GLU A 116 -37.03 13.07 0.23
C GLU A 116 -38.35 12.56 0.86
N ARG A 117 -38.30 11.56 1.76
CA ARG A 117 -39.51 10.90 2.32
C ARG A 117 -40.04 11.50 3.62
N GLY A 118 -39.39 12.54 4.14
CA GLY A 118 -39.76 13.17 5.41
C GLY A 118 -39.12 12.48 6.62
N ASN A 119 -38.53 13.29 7.49
CA ASN A 119 -37.66 12.84 8.57
C ASN A 119 -38.45 12.31 9.78
N THR A 120 -38.09 11.12 10.26
CA THR A 120 -38.38 10.70 11.64
C THR A 120 -37.27 11.24 12.55
N ALA A 121 -37.55 12.27 13.35
CA ALA A 121 -36.56 12.99 14.17
C ALA A 121 -35.73 12.09 15.10
N GLU A 122 -36.29 10.96 15.53
CA GLU A 122 -35.71 10.06 16.52
C GLU A 122 -34.44 9.32 16.03
N LEU A 123 -34.30 9.10 14.72
CA LEU A 123 -33.17 8.36 14.14
C LEU A 123 -32.11 9.25 13.47
N ASP A 124 -32.35 10.56 13.38
CA ASP A 124 -31.53 11.46 12.57
C ASP A 124 -30.07 11.52 13.05
N SER A 125 -29.87 11.66 14.36
CA SER A 125 -28.54 11.69 14.98
C SER A 125 -27.72 10.44 14.65
N TRP A 126 -28.34 9.25 14.76
CA TRP A 126 -27.66 7.98 14.50
C TRP A 126 -27.23 7.84 13.03
N TYR A 127 -28.06 8.31 12.10
CA TYR A 127 -27.75 8.29 10.68
C TYR A 127 -26.66 9.30 10.30
N THR A 128 -26.71 10.51 10.85
CA THR A 128 -25.65 11.52 10.67
C THR A 128 -24.32 11.03 11.22
N ASP A 129 -24.31 10.41 12.40
CA ASP A 129 -23.11 9.84 12.99
C ASP A 129 -22.56 8.70 12.12
N LEU A 130 -23.41 7.77 11.66
CA LEU A 130 -22.99 6.68 10.78
C LEU A 130 -22.41 7.21 9.46
N TYR A 131 -23.07 8.19 8.84
CA TYR A 131 -22.58 8.85 7.62
C TYR A 131 -21.20 9.48 7.87
N GLY A 132 -21.04 10.22 8.96
CA GLY A 132 -19.77 10.82 9.34
C GLY A 132 -18.65 9.79 9.53
N HIS A 133 -18.92 8.67 10.22
CA HIS A 133 -17.93 7.60 10.39
C HIS A 133 -17.51 6.96 9.07
N VAL A 134 -18.46 6.65 8.19
CA VAL A 134 -18.16 6.00 6.91
C VAL A 134 -17.39 6.93 5.97
N ILE A 135 -17.72 8.22 5.95
CA ILE A 135 -16.99 9.22 5.17
C ILE A 135 -15.55 9.34 5.67
N ARG A 136 -15.35 9.51 6.98
CA ARG A 136 -14.01 9.59 7.58
C ARG A 136 -13.18 8.33 7.29
N ALA A 137 -13.77 7.14 7.45
CA ALA A 137 -13.09 5.90 7.15
C ALA A 137 -12.66 5.81 5.68
N ALA A 138 -13.49 6.30 4.74
CA ALA A 138 -13.17 6.31 3.32
C ALA A 138 -12.02 7.26 2.99
N GLU A 139 -12.02 8.45 3.59
CA GLU A 139 -10.95 9.44 3.46
C GLU A 139 -9.63 8.91 4.02
N TRP A 140 -9.66 8.32 5.22
CA TRP A 140 -8.46 7.72 5.82
C TRP A 140 -7.93 6.54 5.01
N THR A 141 -8.80 5.65 4.51
CA THR A 141 -8.38 4.54 3.64
C THR A 141 -7.67 5.04 2.38
N GLU A 142 -8.15 6.15 1.81
CA GLU A 142 -7.52 6.79 0.65
C GLU A 142 -6.15 7.39 1.01
N SER A 143 -6.09 8.13 2.12
CA SER A 143 -4.85 8.72 2.63
C SER A 143 -3.78 7.66 2.90
N LEU A 144 -4.13 6.58 3.60
CA LEU A 144 -3.23 5.47 3.89
C LEU A 144 -2.71 4.78 2.62
N ARG A 145 -3.57 4.64 1.60
CA ARG A 145 -3.16 4.09 0.29
C ARG A 145 -2.12 4.97 -0.38
N ASP A 146 -2.32 6.28 -0.35
CA ASP A 146 -1.37 7.22 -0.94
C ASP A 146 -0.05 7.20 -0.18
N MET A 147 -0.07 7.18 1.16
CA MET A 147 1.14 7.05 1.98
C MET A 147 1.92 5.75 1.71
N VAL A 148 1.25 4.58 1.66
CA VAL A 148 1.91 3.31 1.27
C VAL A 148 2.52 3.36 -0.12
N THR A 149 1.90 4.10 -1.03
CA THR A 149 2.44 4.29 -2.38
C THR A 149 3.72 5.12 -2.33
N THR A 150 3.72 6.23 -1.59
CA THR A 150 4.91 7.07 -1.36
C THR A 150 6.05 6.31 -0.69
N VAL A 151 5.75 5.49 0.33
CA VAL A 151 6.72 4.61 0.99
C VAL A 151 7.36 3.64 0.00
N PHE A 152 6.55 3.04 -0.87
CA PHE A 152 7.04 2.11 -1.89
C PHE A 152 7.95 2.79 -2.92
N GLU A 153 7.56 3.97 -3.40
CA GLU A 153 8.35 4.75 -4.36
C GLU A 153 9.68 5.24 -3.76
N THR A 154 9.65 5.64 -2.49
CA THR A 154 10.84 6.07 -1.75
C THR A 154 11.79 4.89 -1.54
N ASN A 155 11.28 3.70 -1.21
CA ASN A 155 12.09 2.49 -1.11
C ASN A 155 12.82 2.15 -2.42
N LEU A 156 12.14 2.26 -3.57
CA LEU A 156 12.78 2.05 -4.87
C LEU A 156 13.88 3.09 -5.13
N SER A 157 13.59 4.36 -4.83
CA SER A 157 14.57 5.46 -4.98
C SER A 157 15.82 5.25 -4.12
N LEU A 158 15.65 4.79 -2.87
CA LEU A 158 16.76 4.49 -1.96
C LEU A 158 17.59 3.29 -2.45
N GLN A 159 16.95 2.26 -3.02
CA GLN A 159 17.64 1.12 -3.62
C GLN A 159 18.49 1.55 -4.82
N ASP A 160 17.96 2.41 -5.70
CA ASP A 160 18.70 2.95 -6.84
C ASP A 160 19.88 3.81 -6.40
N ALA A 161 19.70 4.65 -5.37
CA ALA A 161 20.79 5.44 -4.79
C ALA A 161 21.90 4.55 -4.21
N ARG A 162 21.52 3.45 -3.55
CA ARG A 162 22.46 2.46 -3.02
C ARG A 162 23.21 1.75 -4.15
N LEU A 163 22.52 1.31 -5.20
CA LEU A 163 23.15 0.73 -6.39
C LEU A 163 24.13 1.69 -7.06
N ASN A 164 23.76 2.96 -7.24
CA ASN A 164 24.65 3.98 -7.79
C ASN A 164 25.91 4.16 -6.92
N THR A 165 25.75 4.14 -5.60
CA THR A 165 26.89 4.20 -4.67
C THR A 165 27.81 2.99 -4.80
N VAL A 166 27.24 1.78 -4.91
CA VAL A 166 28.01 0.54 -5.14
C VAL A 166 28.74 0.60 -6.47
N MET A 167 28.09 1.06 -7.54
CA MET A 167 28.70 1.23 -8.86
C MET A 167 29.87 2.21 -8.84
N LYS A 168 29.72 3.37 -8.17
CA LYS A 168 30.83 4.32 -8.00
C LYS A 168 32.03 3.69 -7.30
N LYS A 169 31.78 2.89 -6.24
CA LYS A 169 32.85 2.16 -5.53
C LYS A 169 33.53 1.12 -6.42
N LEU A 170 32.74 0.31 -7.14
CA LEU A 170 33.27 -0.73 -8.03
C LEU A 170 34.09 -0.14 -9.17
N THR A 171 33.57 0.90 -9.83
CA THR A 171 34.28 1.61 -10.90
C THR A 171 35.54 2.29 -10.38
N GLY A 172 35.52 2.85 -9.17
CA GLY A 172 36.71 3.40 -8.52
C GLY A 172 37.81 2.35 -8.32
N TRP A 173 37.46 1.17 -7.78
CA TRP A 173 38.40 0.06 -7.64
C TRP A 173 38.93 -0.44 -8.98
N ALA A 174 38.05 -0.56 -9.98
CA ALA A 174 38.44 -0.94 -11.34
C ALA A 174 39.45 0.05 -11.93
N ALA A 175 39.22 1.36 -11.78
CA ALA A 175 40.15 2.39 -12.23
C ALA A 175 41.52 2.31 -11.52
N ILE A 176 41.53 2.07 -10.20
CA ILE A 176 42.77 1.89 -9.42
C ILE A 176 43.55 0.66 -9.91
N ILE A 177 42.88 -0.45 -10.21
CA ILE A 177 43.51 -1.69 -10.68
C ILE A 177 43.95 -1.57 -12.15
N ALA A 178 43.23 -0.79 -12.97
CA ALA A 178 43.50 -0.62 -14.39
C ALA A 178 44.91 -0.04 -14.64
N VAL A 179 45.36 0.92 -13.82
CA VAL A 179 46.66 1.58 -13.97
C VAL A 179 47.85 0.59 -13.85
N PRO A 180 48.05 -0.13 -12.73
CA PRO A 180 49.14 -1.09 -12.62
C PRO A 180 48.97 -2.25 -13.60
N THR A 181 47.74 -2.68 -13.90
CA THR A 181 47.48 -3.73 -14.90
C THR A 181 47.96 -3.31 -16.28
N ALA A 182 47.67 -2.06 -16.70
CA ALA A 182 48.16 -1.50 -17.94
C ALA A 182 49.70 -1.42 -17.98
N VAL A 183 50.32 -0.98 -16.88
CA VAL A 183 51.79 -0.93 -16.75
C VAL A 183 52.39 -2.34 -16.87
N THR A 184 51.88 -3.31 -16.10
CA THR A 184 52.36 -4.71 -16.17
C THR A 184 52.09 -5.33 -17.54
N GLY A 185 50.97 -5.01 -18.16
CA GLY A 185 50.60 -5.50 -19.48
C GLY A 185 51.46 -4.92 -20.60
N TRP A 186 51.97 -3.69 -20.45
CA TRP A 186 52.89 -3.06 -21.39
C TRP A 186 54.32 -3.59 -21.26
N TYR A 187 54.85 -3.65 -20.03
CA TYR A 187 56.22 -4.13 -19.80
C TYR A 187 56.35 -5.66 -19.77
N GLY A 188 55.25 -6.38 -19.60
CA GLY A 188 55.20 -7.85 -19.61
C GLY A 188 55.07 -8.47 -21.00
N GLN A 189 55.10 -7.67 -22.07
CA GLN A 189 55.03 -8.18 -23.45
C GLN A 189 56.36 -8.83 -23.86
N ASN A 190 56.29 -9.85 -24.71
CA ASN A 190 57.47 -10.49 -25.30
C ASN A 190 58.13 -9.65 -26.43
N ILE A 191 57.80 -8.36 -26.53
CA ILE A 191 58.30 -7.43 -27.56
C ILE A 191 59.12 -6.33 -26.87
N PRO A 192 60.31 -5.96 -27.36
CA PRO A 192 61.10 -4.88 -26.78
C PRO A 192 60.33 -3.56 -26.83
N TYR A 193 60.22 -2.88 -25.68
CA TYR A 193 59.62 -1.55 -25.63
C TYR A 193 60.52 -0.50 -26.32
N PRO A 194 59.97 0.64 -26.78
CA PRO A 194 60.76 1.70 -27.41
C PRO A 194 61.89 2.19 -26.51
N GLY A 195 63.14 2.11 -26.98
CA GLY A 195 64.34 2.50 -26.20
C GLY A 195 64.93 1.39 -25.31
N PHE A 196 64.54 0.13 -25.51
CA PHE A 196 65.11 -1.03 -24.82
C PHE A 196 66.66 -1.04 -24.82
N GLY A 197 67.27 -1.29 -23.66
CA GLY A 197 68.73 -1.32 -23.49
C GLY A 197 69.39 0.04 -23.19
N HIS A 198 68.66 1.16 -23.27
CA HIS A 198 69.16 2.49 -22.89
C HIS A 198 68.45 3.03 -21.63
N PRO A 199 69.16 3.70 -20.70
CA PRO A 199 68.56 4.25 -19.47
C PRO A 199 67.41 5.23 -19.73
N GLY A 200 67.49 6.00 -20.83
CA GLY A 200 66.43 6.93 -21.24
C GLY A 200 65.18 6.26 -21.83
N GLY A 201 65.28 5.01 -22.27
CA GLY A 201 64.19 4.27 -22.91
C GLY A 201 63.01 3.99 -21.98
N VAL A 202 63.29 3.67 -20.72
CA VAL A 202 62.27 3.41 -19.68
C VAL A 202 61.43 4.66 -19.41
N VAL A 203 62.07 5.83 -19.41
CA VAL A 203 61.38 7.11 -19.20
C VAL A 203 60.51 7.46 -20.41
N SER A 204 61.01 7.26 -21.64
CA SER A 204 60.21 7.46 -22.86
C SER A 204 59.01 6.51 -22.94
N SER A 205 59.16 5.23 -22.56
CA SER A 205 58.05 4.27 -22.57
C SER A 205 57.02 4.53 -21.47
N ALA A 206 57.45 5.03 -20.30
CA ALA A 206 56.52 5.44 -19.25
C ALA A 206 55.70 6.68 -19.65
N ILE A 207 56.31 7.63 -20.37
CA ILE A 207 55.59 8.79 -20.93
C ILE A 207 54.54 8.35 -21.96
N VAL A 208 54.85 7.36 -22.81
CA VAL A 208 53.90 6.82 -23.81
C VAL A 208 52.70 6.10 -23.17
N ILE A 209 52.85 5.50 -21.99
CA ILE A 209 51.72 4.92 -21.24
C ILE A 209 50.83 5.99 -20.59
N ALA A 210 51.44 7.08 -20.14
CA ALA A 210 50.77 8.11 -19.35
C ALA A 210 50.04 9.17 -20.19
N VAL A 211 50.32 9.22 -21.50
CA VAL A 211 49.69 10.11 -22.51
C VAL A 211 48.60 9.36 -23.24
#